data_AF-A0A200J9B9-F1
#
_entry.id   AF-A0A200J9B9-F1
#
_cell.length_a   1.000
_cell.length_b   1.000
_cell.length_c   1.000
_cell.angle_alpha   90.00
_cell.angle_beta   90.00
_cell.angle_gamma   90.00
#
_symmetry.space_group_name_H-M   'P 1'
#
loop_
_entity.id
_entity.type
_entity.pdbx_description
1 polymer ?
#
loop_
_entity_poly.entity_id
_entity_poly.type
_entity_poly.pdbx_seq_one_letter_code
_entity_poly.pdbx_strand_id
1 'polypeptide(L)'
;MQLNCLRYLNIEDLNEIDRLTIPEYELRIKAYQLKSLDQQYNIHLQAWATVMAGQTKKGRPVYRTFEKFFNYQKAEERILGKDPSLPKNQEKEKLQNWIANFNS
;
A
#
# COMPACT_ATOMS: atom_id res chain seq x y z
N MET A 1 2.58 16.49 -6.61
CA MET A 1 1.70 16.75 -5.45
C MET A 1 0.31 17.21 -5.89
N GLN A 2 0.19 18.36 -6.58
CA GLN A 2 -1.11 18.95 -6.99
C GLN A 2 -2.09 17.99 -7.70
N LEU A 3 -1.63 17.22 -8.70
CA LEU A 3 -2.47 16.23 -9.38
C LEU A 3 -3.07 15.17 -8.45
N ASN A 4 -2.30 14.70 -7.46
CA ASN A 4 -2.78 13.70 -6.51
C ASN A 4 -3.82 14.29 -5.55
N CYS A 5 -3.66 15.56 -5.16
CA CYS A 5 -4.64 16.25 -4.35
C CYS A 5 -6.01 16.32 -5.06
N LEU A 6 -6.01 16.72 -6.34
CA LEU A 6 -7.20 16.77 -7.18
C LEU A 6 -7.82 15.38 -7.37
N ARG A 7 -7.00 14.38 -7.74
CA ARG A 7 -7.49 13.05 -8.12
C ARG A 7 -7.94 12.19 -6.93
N TYR A 8 -7.22 12.25 -5.83
CA TYR A 8 -7.35 11.26 -4.74
C TYR A 8 -7.84 11.87 -3.43
N LEU A 9 -7.52 13.15 -3.16
CA LEU A 9 -7.86 13.80 -1.90
C LEU A 9 -9.13 14.66 -1.99
N ASN A 10 -9.71 14.77 -3.18
CA ASN A 10 -10.90 15.59 -3.46
C ASN A 10 -10.71 17.07 -3.05
N ILE A 11 -9.49 17.59 -3.23
CA ILE A 11 -9.16 18.99 -3.01
C ILE A 11 -9.22 19.69 -4.37
N GLU A 12 -10.25 20.50 -4.58
CA GLU A 12 -10.53 21.15 -5.88
C GLU A 12 -10.01 22.60 -5.94
N ASP A 13 -9.77 23.24 -4.78
CA ASP A 13 -9.20 24.59 -4.70
C ASP A 13 -7.68 24.55 -4.68
N LEU A 14 -7.05 25.19 -5.67
CA LEU A 14 -5.59 25.30 -5.75
C LEU A 14 -4.99 26.03 -4.55
N ASN A 15 -5.71 27.01 -3.97
CA ASN A 15 -5.21 27.70 -2.77
C ASN A 15 -5.19 26.77 -1.55
N GLU A 16 -6.11 25.80 -1.47
CA GLU A 16 -6.08 24.79 -0.43
C GLU A 16 -4.89 23.83 -0.63
N ILE A 17 -4.57 23.48 -1.88
CA ILE A 17 -3.40 22.66 -2.19
C ILE A 17 -2.11 23.39 -1.81
N ASP A 18 -2.03 24.70 -2.06
CA ASP A 18 -0.83 25.50 -1.76
C ASP A 18 -0.61 25.68 -0.25
N ARG A 19 -1.68 25.61 0.56
CA ARG A 19 -1.60 25.63 2.03
C ARG A 19 -1.25 24.26 2.64
N LEU A 20 -1.30 23.18 1.86
CA LEU A 20 -1.10 21.83 2.35
C LEU A 20 0.37 21.57 2.68
N THR A 21 0.67 21.15 3.91
CA THR A 21 2.03 20.80 4.30
C THR A 21 2.41 19.41 3.79
N ILE A 22 3.71 19.14 3.60
CA ILE A 22 4.20 17.82 3.18
C ILE A 22 3.72 16.69 4.11
N PRO A 23 3.79 16.81 5.45
CA PRO A 23 3.31 15.74 6.34
C PRO A 23 1.80 15.49 6.23
N GLU A 24 0.99 16.55 6.07
CA GLU A 24 -0.46 16.41 5.88
C GLU A 24 -0.78 15.73 4.55
N TYR A 25 -0.08 16.11 3.48
CA TYR A 25 -0.19 15.47 2.18
C TYR A 25 0.14 13.97 2.27
N GLU A 26 1.27 13.62 2.86
CA GLU A 26 1.71 12.23 3.01
C GLU A 26 0.71 11.40 3.81
N LEU A 27 0.21 11.94 4.92
CA LEU A 27 -0.80 11.28 5.75
C LEU A 27 -2.10 11.05 4.95
N ARG A 28 -2.60 12.07 4.26
CA ARG A 28 -3.82 11.98 3.45
C ARG A 28 -3.68 10.97 2.31
N ILE A 29 -2.54 10.95 1.62
CA ILE A 29 -2.28 9.97 0.55
C ILE A 29 -2.22 8.55 1.12
N LYS A 30 -1.54 8.35 2.26
CA LYS A 30 -1.49 7.04 2.91
C LYS A 30 -2.89 6.56 3.34
N ALA A 31 -3.70 7.44 3.90
CA ALA A 31 -5.10 7.14 4.23
C ALA A 31 -5.92 6.76 2.98
N TYR A 32 -5.75 7.49 1.87
CA TYR A 32 -6.38 7.16 0.60
C TYR A 32 -5.96 5.79 0.07
N GLN A 33 -4.65 5.46 0.14
CA GLN A 33 -4.13 4.16 -0.28
C GLN A 33 -4.73 3.01 0.53
N LEU A 34 -4.87 3.17 1.85
CA LEU A 34 -5.51 2.18 2.72
C LEU A 34 -6.99 2.00 2.38
N LYS A 35 -7.73 3.09 2.18
CA LYS A 35 -9.14 3.03 1.74
C LYS A 35 -9.28 2.33 0.38
N SER A 36 -8.35 2.58 -0.54
CA SER A 36 -8.31 1.90 -1.84
C SER A 36 -8.01 0.40 -1.69
N LEU A 37 -7.17 0.02 -0.72
CA LEU A 37 -6.89 -1.37 -0.39
C LEU A 37 -8.14 -2.09 0.15
N ASP A 38 -8.93 -1.44 1.01
CA ASP A 38 -10.22 -1.97 1.48
C ASP A 38 -11.18 -2.25 0.32
N GLN A 39 -11.24 -1.36 -0.67
CA GLN A 39 -12.04 -1.56 -1.88
C GLN A 39 -11.53 -2.75 -2.69
N GLN A 40 -10.21 -2.86 -2.88
CA GLN A 40 -9.59 -3.99 -3.56
C GLN A 40 -9.88 -5.31 -2.85
N TYR A 41 -9.85 -5.34 -1.51
CA TYR A 41 -10.20 -6.52 -0.73
C TYR A 41 -11.61 -7.03 -1.10
N ASN A 42 -12.60 -6.14 -1.12
CA ASN A 42 -13.97 -6.50 -1.46
C ASN A 42 -14.10 -7.04 -2.90
N ILE A 43 -13.42 -6.40 -3.86
CA ILE A 43 -13.38 -6.85 -5.26
C ILE A 43 -12.76 -8.25 -5.36
N HIS A 44 -11.63 -8.47 -4.69
CA HIS A 44 -10.96 -9.77 -4.66
C HIS A 44 -11.83 -10.83 -3.99
N LEU A 45 -12.51 -10.49 -2.90
CA LEU A 45 -13.42 -11.41 -2.21
C LEU A 45 -14.58 -11.85 -3.11
N GLN A 46 -15.16 -10.92 -3.86
CA GLN A 46 -16.21 -11.22 -4.83
C GLN A 46 -15.69 -12.11 -5.98
N ALA A 47 -14.51 -11.81 -6.51
CA ALA A 47 -13.88 -12.63 -7.54
C ALA A 47 -13.60 -14.06 -7.03
N TRP A 48 -13.09 -14.18 -5.81
CA TRP A 48 -12.86 -15.45 -5.14
C TRP A 48 -14.15 -16.25 -4.95
N ALA A 49 -15.21 -15.62 -4.46
CA ALA A 49 -16.52 -16.27 -4.31
C ALA A 49 -17.05 -16.81 -5.65
N THR A 50 -16.87 -16.05 -6.73
CA THR A 50 -17.26 -16.47 -8.09
C THR A 50 -16.46 -17.69 -8.55
N VAL A 51 -15.14 -17.68 -8.35
CA VAL A 51 -14.27 -18.81 -8.69
C VAL A 51 -14.65 -20.05 -7.89
N MET A 52 -14.93 -19.90 -6.60
CA MET A 52 -15.31 -21.00 -5.72
C MET A 52 -16.70 -21.56 -6.04
N ALA A 53 -17.67 -20.72 -6.37
CA ALA A 53 -19.01 -21.15 -6.79
C ALA A 53 -18.98 -21.94 -8.11
N GLY A 54 -18.07 -21.61 -9.02
CA GLY A 54 -17.87 -22.32 -10.29
C GLY A 54 -17.08 -23.63 -10.18
N GLN A 55 -16.59 -24.01 -9.00
CA GLN A 55 -15.82 -25.25 -8.83
C GLN A 55 -16.74 -26.48 -8.96
N THR A 56 -16.63 -27.19 -10.08
CA THR A 56 -17.16 -28.55 -10.22
C THR A 56 -16.09 -29.58 -9.83
N LYS A 57 -16.48 -30.82 -9.54
CA LYS A 57 -15.61 -31.92 -9.04
C LYS A 57 -14.28 -32.16 -9.82
N LYS A 58 -14.11 -31.60 -11.02
CA LYS A 58 -12.91 -31.79 -11.88
C LYS A 58 -11.99 -30.57 -11.98
N GLY A 59 -12.41 -29.37 -11.59
CA GLY A 59 -11.54 -28.19 -11.51
C GLY A 59 -11.17 -27.97 -10.05
N ARG A 60 -9.88 -27.97 -9.72
CA ARG A 60 -9.41 -27.51 -8.40
C ARG A 60 -8.91 -26.08 -8.54
N PRO A 61 -9.23 -25.17 -7.60
CA PRO A 61 -8.79 -23.80 -7.72
C PRO A 61 -7.28 -23.72 -7.50
N VAL A 62 -6.60 -22.89 -8.29
CA VAL A 62 -5.13 -22.70 -8.23
C VAL A 62 -4.70 -22.25 -6.83
N TYR A 63 -5.46 -21.32 -6.26
CA TYR A 63 -5.31 -20.91 -4.88
C TYR A 63 -6.30 -21.70 -4.02
N ARG A 64 -5.83 -22.21 -2.88
CA ARG A 64 -6.67 -23.02 -1.96
C ARG A 64 -7.37 -22.20 -0.88
N THR A 65 -6.88 -20.99 -0.63
CA THR A 65 -7.41 -20.08 0.39
C THR A 65 -7.45 -18.68 -0.21
N PHE A 66 -8.36 -17.86 0.30
CA PHE A 66 -8.47 -16.48 -0.12
C PHE A 66 -7.18 -15.70 0.13
N GLU A 67 -6.52 -15.91 1.27
CA GLU A 67 -5.26 -15.24 1.61
C GLU A 67 -4.12 -15.53 0.59
N LYS A 68 -4.10 -16.74 0.02
CA LYS A 68 -3.15 -17.07 -1.05
C LYS A 68 -3.50 -16.43 -2.38
N PHE A 69 -4.78 -16.17 -2.63
CA PHE A 69 -5.27 -15.43 -3.79
C PHE A 69 -5.00 -13.91 -3.64
N PHE A 70 -5.27 -13.36 -2.46
CA PHE A 70 -5.05 -11.97 -2.11
C PHE A 70 -4.62 -11.84 -0.64
N ASN A 71 -3.37 -11.44 -0.42
CA ASN A 71 -2.84 -11.21 0.93
C ASN A 71 -2.96 -9.73 1.29
N TYR A 72 -4.05 -9.40 2.01
CA TYR A 72 -4.34 -8.04 2.45
C TYR A 72 -3.23 -7.48 3.36
N GLN A 73 -2.79 -8.26 4.35
CA GLN A 73 -1.81 -7.80 5.34
C GLN A 73 -0.50 -7.40 4.66
N LYS A 74 0.00 -8.21 3.72
CA LYS A 74 1.20 -7.90 2.96
C LYS A 74 1.05 -6.62 2.13
N ALA A 75 -0.14 -6.39 1.55
CA ALA A 75 -0.41 -5.18 0.79
C ALA A 75 -0.47 -3.94 1.71
N GLU A 76 -1.08 -4.07 2.89
CA GLU A 76 -1.11 -3.02 3.92
C GLU A 76 0.29 -2.68 4.42
N GLU A 77 1.11 -3.69 4.73
CA GLU A 77 2.49 -3.51 5.18
C GLU A 77 3.33 -2.74 4.15
N ARG A 78 3.13 -2.95 2.84
CA ARG A 78 3.78 -2.15 1.79
C ARG A 78 3.36 -0.69 1.83
N ILE A 79 2.07 -0.40 1.97
CA ILE A 79 1.56 0.97 2.07
C ILE A 79 2.12 1.67 3.31
N LEU A 80 2.23 0.94 4.42
CA LEU A 80 2.78 1.46 5.66
C LEU A 80 4.32 1.55 5.66
N GLY A 81 5.00 1.04 4.63
CA GLY A 81 6.46 0.98 4.55
C GLY A 81 7.08 0.00 5.56
N LYS A 82 6.31 -1.00 6.00
CA LYS A 82 6.69 -2.03 6.97
C LYS A 82 7.03 -3.38 6.32
N ASP A 83 6.94 -3.49 4.99
CA ASP A 83 7.20 -4.75 4.28
C ASP A 83 8.64 -5.23 4.57
N PRO A 84 8.82 -6.35 5.29
CA PRO A 84 10.13 -6.84 5.71
C PRO A 84 10.96 -7.39 4.54
N SER A 85 10.35 -7.59 3.37
CA SER A 85 11.04 -8.03 2.16
C SER A 85 11.62 -6.87 1.34
N LEU A 86 11.22 -5.62 1.63
CA LEU A 86 11.86 -4.46 1.04
C LEU A 86 13.23 -4.24 1.70
N PRO A 87 14.29 -3.94 0.92
CA PRO A 87 15.59 -3.67 1.50
C PRO A 87 15.47 -2.53 2.52
N LYS A 88 15.84 -2.79 3.77
CA LYS A 88 16.00 -1.73 4.78
C LYS A 88 16.90 -0.67 4.17
N ASN A 89 16.51 0.61 4.34
CA ASN A 89 17.14 1.73 3.67
C ASN A 89 18.67 1.73 3.93
N GLN A 90 19.42 1.16 2.98
CA GLN A 90 20.85 0.87 3.11
C GLN A 90 21.65 2.16 3.26
N GLU A 91 21.11 3.28 2.79
CA GLU A 91 21.71 4.61 2.93
C GLU A 91 21.76 5.06 4.38
N LYS A 92 20.73 4.75 5.20
CA LYS A 92 20.74 5.08 6.63
C LYS A 92 21.83 4.29 7.35
N GLU A 93 21.97 3.00 7.04
CA GLU A 93 23.02 2.14 7.61
C GLU A 93 24.42 2.56 7.15
N LYS A 94 24.58 2.92 5.86
CA LYS A 94 25.82 3.49 5.32
C LYS A 94 26.19 4.84 5.95
N LEU A 95 25.22 5.74 6.18
CA LEU A 95 25.47 7.00 6.88
C LEU A 95 25.87 6.77 8.33
N GLN A 96 25.19 5.87 9.04
CA GLN A 96 25.53 5.54 10.43
C GLN A 96 26.94 4.96 10.53
N ASN A 97 27.30 4.04 9.62
CA ASN A 97 28.64 3.47 9.54
C ASN A 97 29.69 4.54 9.17
N TRP A 98 29.37 5.46 8.26
CA TRP A 98 30.27 6.56 7.90
C TRP A 98 30.50 7.50 9.09
N ILE A 99 29.45 7.91 9.81
CA ILE A 99 29.53 8.75 11.01
C ILE A 99 30.36 8.06 12.12
N ALA A 100 30.15 6.76 12.33
CA ALA A 100 30.89 5.98 13.33
C ALA A 100 32.40 5.90 13.01
N ASN A 101 32.74 5.69 11.73
CA ASN A 101 34.11 5.62 11.26
C ASN A 101 34.81 6.99 11.19
N PHE A 102 34.06 8.09 11.06
CA PHE A 102 34.63 9.45 11.04
C PHE A 102 34.93 10.01 12.44
N ASN A 103 34.26 9.48 13.47
CA ASN A 103 34.41 9.89 14.88
C ASN A 103 35.28 8.94 15.71
N SER A 104 35.93 7.96 15.07
CA SER A 104 36.94 7.06 15.66
C SER A 104 38.34 7.49 15.26
#